data_AF-A0A7T8GNH2-F1
#
_entry.id   AF-A0A7T8GNH2-F1
#
_cell.length_a   1.000
_cell.length_b   1.000
_cell.length_c   1.000
_cell.angle_alpha   90.00
_cell.angle_beta   90.00
_cell.angle_gamma   90.00
#
_symmetry.space_group_name_H-M   'P 1'
#
loop_
_entity.id
_entity.type
_entity.pdbx_description
1 polymer ?
#
loop_
_entity_poly.entity_id
_entity_poly.type
_entity_poly.pdbx_seq_one_letter_code
_entity_poly.pdbx_strand_id
1 'polypeptide(L)' 'MNARDRASGDEYRRLRNRVSSLVKRDQVNIAKIHTAKNKPKTLWGLANKYLASPRPLSPPH' A
#
# COMPACT_ATOMS: atom_id res chain seq x y z
N MET A 1 -27.43 23.10 -7.70
CA MET A 1 -26.47 22.18 -7.04
C MET A 1 -25.08 22.77 -7.15
N ASN A 2 -24.48 23.13 -6.03
CA ASN A 2 -23.29 23.98 -5.95
C ASN A 2 -22.04 23.24 -6.43
N ALA A 3 -21.12 23.94 -7.11
CA ALA A 3 -19.84 23.39 -7.56
C ALA A 3 -18.99 22.81 -6.41
N ARG A 4 -19.19 23.31 -5.17
CA ARG A 4 -18.57 22.80 -3.95
C ARG A 4 -18.98 21.36 -3.61
N ASP A 5 -20.26 21.00 -3.71
CA ASP A 5 -20.74 19.64 -3.46
C ASP A 5 -20.17 18.63 -4.47
N ARG A 6 -20.00 19.05 -5.74
CA ARG A 6 -19.35 18.23 -6.77
C ARG A 6 -17.86 18.02 -6.50
N ALA A 7 -17.14 19.08 -6.09
CA ALA A 7 -15.73 18.99 -5.72
C ALA A 7 -15.53 18.03 -4.53
N SER A 8 -16.37 18.11 -3.49
CA SER A 8 -16.34 17.18 -2.35
C SER A 8 -16.69 15.74 -2.75
N GLY A 9 -17.62 15.56 -3.71
CA GLY A 9 -17.93 14.25 -4.28
C GLY A 9 -16.77 13.64 -5.08
N ASP A 10 -16.05 14.45 -5.84
CA ASP A 10 -14.87 14.02 -6.59
C ASP A 10 -13.69 13.68 -5.69
N GLU A 11 -13.47 14.44 -4.61
CA GLU A 11 -12.48 14.12 -3.59
C GLU A 11 -12.78 12.81 -2.88
N TYR A 12 -14.05 12.59 -2.49
CA TYR A 12 -14.48 11.32 -1.92
C TYR A 12 -14.26 10.15 -2.87
N ARG A 13 -14.57 10.32 -4.17
CA ARG A 13 -14.35 9.29 -5.20
C ARG A 13 -12.86 8.97 -5.36
N ARG A 14 -11.99 9.99 -5.36
CA ARG A 14 -10.54 9.81 -5.43
C ARG A 14 -10.00 9.08 -4.21
N LEU A 15 -10.46 9.46 -3.01
CA LEU A 15 -10.08 8.80 -1.77
C LEU A 15 -10.50 7.32 -1.77
N ARG A 16 -11.75 7.02 -2.15
CA ARG A 16 -12.25 5.65 -2.28
C ARG A 16 -11.40 4.81 -3.24
N ASN A 17 -11.05 5.36 -4.41
CA ASN A 17 -10.22 4.67 -5.39
C ASN A 17 -8.79 4.41 -4.88
N ARG A 18 -8.23 5.37 -4.14
CA ARG A 18 -6.91 5.24 -3.52
C ARG A 18 -6.92 4.14 -2.46
N VAL A 19 -7.87 4.16 -1.55
CA VAL A 19 -8.05 3.11 -0.52
C VAL A 19 -8.22 1.73 -1.16
N SER A 20 -9.08 1.59 -2.18
CA SER A 20 -9.26 0.32 -2.89
C SER A 20 -7.97 -0.19 -3.53
N SER A 21 -7.18 0.71 -4.15
CA SER A 21 -5.89 0.35 -4.74
C SER A 21 -4.82 -0.01 -3.70
N LEU A 22 -4.89 0.54 -2.49
CA LEU A 22 -4.03 0.13 -1.37
C LEU A 22 -4.40 -1.27 -0.90
N VAL A 23 -5.69 -1.54 -0.62
CA VAL A 23 -6.17 -2.86 -0.17
C VAL A 23 -5.81 -3.97 -1.16
N LYS A 24 -5.98 -3.72 -2.47
CA LYS A 24 -5.59 -4.70 -3.50
C LYS A 24 -4.09 -4.99 -3.50
N ARG A 25 -3.24 -3.98 -3.30
CA ARG A 25 -1.79 -4.17 -3.20
C ARG A 25 -1.41 -4.99 -1.98
N ASP A 26 -2.03 -4.72 -0.84
CA ASP A 26 -1.77 -5.45 0.39
C ASP A 26 -2.21 -6.91 0.30
N GLN A 27 -3.36 -7.21 -0.32
CA GLN A 27 -3.78 -8.58 -0.59
C GLN A 27 -2.76 -9.34 -1.46
N VAL A 28 -2.25 -8.71 -2.52
CA VAL A 28 -1.20 -9.30 -3.37
C VAL A 28 0.09 -9.52 -2.58
N ASN A 29 0.47 -8.60 -1.70
CA ASN A 29 1.67 -8.73 -0.87
C ASN A 29 1.53 -9.86 0.16
N ILE A 30 0.37 -9.98 0.82
CA ILE A 30 0.06 -11.08 1.75
C ILE A 30 0.10 -12.42 1.00
N ALA A 31 -0.49 -12.50 -0.20
CA ALA A 31 -0.44 -13.70 -1.02
C ALA A 31 1.01 -14.09 -1.38
N LYS A 32 1.85 -13.13 -1.78
CA LYS A 32 3.28 -13.36 -2.06
C LYS A 32 4.04 -13.88 -0.84
N ILE A 33 3.78 -13.31 0.35
CA ILE A 33 4.38 -13.76 1.60
C ILE A 33 3.93 -15.19 1.92
N HIS A 34 2.65 -15.50 1.74
CA HIS A 34 2.12 -16.84 1.97
C HIS A 34 2.74 -17.87 1.01
N THR A 35 2.90 -17.54 -0.27
CA THR A 35 3.63 -18.39 -1.23
C THR A 35 5.11 -18.52 -0.88
N ALA A 36 5.74 -17.46 -0.39
CA ALA A 36 7.14 -17.47 0.05
C ALA A 36 7.36 -18.21 1.38
N LYS A 37 6.30 -18.45 2.18
CA LYS A 37 6.36 -19.24 3.44
C LYS A 37 6.97 -20.62 3.24
N ASN A 38 6.72 -21.23 2.09
CA ASN A 38 7.23 -22.56 1.74
C ASN A 38 8.64 -22.53 1.12
N LYS A 39 9.27 -21.34 1.00
CA LYS A 39 10.59 -21.14 0.39
C LYS A 39 11.42 -20.17 1.26
N PRO A 40 12.15 -20.67 2.27
CA PRO A 40 12.83 -19.83 3.27
C PRO A 40 13.81 -18.82 2.65
N LYS A 41 14.53 -19.18 1.58
CA LYS A 41 15.42 -18.26 0.84
C LYS A 41 14.67 -17.09 0.18
N THR A 42 13.47 -17.33 -0.34
CA THR A 42 12.61 -16.31 -0.97
C THR A 42 12.00 -15.37 0.07
N LEU A 43 11.61 -15.91 1.22
CA LEU A 43 11.12 -15.14 2.37
C LEU A 43 12.17 -14.17 2.90
N TRP A 44 13.42 -14.63 3.02
CA TRP A 44 14.55 -13.81 3.44
C TRP A 44 14.83 -12.66 2.45
N GLY A 45 14.78 -12.94 1.14
CA GLY A 45 14.92 -11.90 0.10
C GLY A 45 13.80 -10.86 0.11
N LEU A 46 12.56 -11.27 0.42
CA LEU A 46 11.43 -10.36 0.59
C LEU A 46 11.60 -9.49 1.84
N ALA A 47 11.94 -10.09 2.99
CA ALA A 47 12.19 -9.37 4.23
C ALA A 47 13.32 -8.33 4.05
N ASN A 48 14.41 -8.70 3.38
CA ASN A 48 15.51 -7.79 3.11
C ASN A 48 15.09 -6.64 2.17
N LYS A 49 14.22 -6.88 1.19
CA LYS A 49 13.65 -5.79 0.36
C LYS A 49 12.75 -4.84 1.15
N TYR A 50 11.95 -5.35 2.08
CA TYR A 50 11.11 -4.50 2.94
C TYR A 50 11.92 -3.73 3.99
N LEU A 51 13.04 -4.30 4.47
CA LEU A 51 13.96 -3.67 5.43
C LEU A 51 14.92 -2.68 4.76
N ALA A 52 15.41 -2.99 3.55
CA ALA A 52 16.33 -2.16 2.78
C ALA A 52 15.62 -1.09 1.94
N SER A 53 14.31 -1.17 1.78
CA SER A 53 13.54 -0.05 1.28
C SER A 53 13.66 1.07 2.31
N PRO A 54 14.21 2.25 1.96
CA PRO A 54 14.32 3.34 2.90
C PRO A 54 12.91 3.64 3.38
N ARG A 55 12.63 3.33 4.65
CA ARG A 55 11.50 3.98 5.31
C ARG A 55 11.75 5.47 5.09
N PRO A 56 10.79 6.25 4.56
CA PRO A 56 10.86 7.69 4.74
C PRO A 56 10.85 7.90 6.26
N LEU A 57 12.05 8.07 6.83
CA LEU A 57 12.22 8.62 8.15
C LEU A 57 11.66 10.03 8.01
N SER A 58 10.44 10.23 8.51
CA SER A 58 9.88 11.56 8.68
C SER A 58 10.90 12.46 9.41
N PRO A 59 10.90 13.78 9.14
CA PRO A 59 12.03 14.64 9.42
C PRO A 59 12.30 14.78 10.93
N PRO A 60 13.54 15.15 11.31
CA PRO A 60 13.88 15.40 12.70
C PRO A 60 13.07 16.57 13.24
N HIS A 61 12.67 16.47 14.50
CA HIS A 61 12.08 17.53 15.30
C HIS A 61 12.89 17.72 16.57
#